data_AF-A0A6H1TF45-F1
#
_entry.id   AF-A0A6H1TF45-F1
#
_cell.length_a   1.000
_cell.length_b   1.000
_cell.length_c   1.000
_cell.angle_alpha   90.00
_cell.angle_beta   90.00
_cell.angle_gamma   90.00
#
_symmetry.space_group_name_H-M   'P 1'
#
loop_
_entity.id
_entity.type
_entity.pdbx_description
1 polymer ?
#
loop_
_entity_poly.entity_id
_entity_poly.type
_entity_poly.pdbx_seq_one_letter_code
_entity_poly.pdbx_strand_id
1 'polypeptide(L)'
;MADHVTPNLPSRDFDVTEAFYAKLGFATSWKDRGWMILQRGGLQLEFFPYPDLDPATSSFGCCLRLDDLDAMVALVNAAGAEEKSTGWPRFKAPQLEASGLRIV
;
A
#
# COMPACT_ATOMS: atom_id res chain seq x y z
N MET A 1 21.08 7.71 7.33
CA MET A 1 19.64 7.74 6.99
C MET A 1 19.04 8.86 7.83
N ALA A 2 18.18 9.70 7.25
CA ALA A 2 17.46 10.69 8.06
C ALA A 2 16.38 9.98 8.88
N ASP A 3 16.02 10.58 10.02
CA ASP A 3 14.92 10.08 10.84
C ASP A 3 13.62 10.13 10.03
N HIS A 4 12.84 9.05 10.10
CA HIS A 4 11.59 8.90 9.36
C HIS A 4 10.62 7.99 10.13
N VAL A 5 9.35 8.04 9.74
CA VAL A 5 8.28 7.22 10.32
C VAL A 5 7.76 6.30 9.23
N THR A 6 7.59 5.03 9.56
CA THR A 6 7.04 4.00 8.68
C THR A 6 5.78 3.40 9.28
N PRO A 7 4.76 3.10 8.46
CA PRO A 7 3.57 2.43 8.96
C PRO A 7 3.86 0.94 9.21
N ASN A 8 3.22 0.37 10.22
CA ASN A 8 3.16 -1.07 10.43
C ASN A 8 1.74 -1.54 10.08
N LEU A 9 1.62 -2.36 9.04
CA LEU A 9 0.36 -2.80 8.46
C LEU A 9 0.17 -4.31 8.65
N PRO A 10 -1.07 -4.78 8.85
CA PRO A 10 -1.32 -6.21 8.98
C PRO A 10 -1.22 -6.90 7.61
N SER A 11 -0.74 -8.13 7.61
CA SER A 11 -0.80 -9.02 6.45
C SER A 11 -1.28 -10.40 6.86
N ARG A 12 -2.30 -10.91 6.17
CA ARG A 12 -2.80 -12.28 6.39
C ARG A 12 -1.86 -13.32 5.78
N ASP A 13 -1.16 -12.94 4.71
CA ASP A 13 -0.24 -13.78 3.96
C ASP A 13 0.80 -12.86 3.29
N PHE A 14 2.07 -13.05 3.65
CA PHE A 14 3.17 -12.22 3.16
C PHE A 14 3.44 -12.41 1.67
N ASP A 15 3.27 -13.61 1.12
CA ASP A 15 3.53 -13.88 -0.31
C ASP A 15 2.48 -13.20 -1.18
N VAL A 16 1.21 -13.26 -0.76
CA VAL A 16 0.11 -12.54 -1.43
C VAL A 16 0.32 -11.03 -1.36
N THR A 17 0.75 -10.52 -0.19
CA THR A 17 1.01 -9.09 0.01
C THR A 17 2.19 -8.60 -0.84
N GLU A 18 3.29 -9.33 -0.82
CA GLU A 18 4.49 -9.05 -1.62
C GLU A 18 4.17 -9.05 -3.12
N ALA A 19 3.46 -10.07 -3.62
CA ALA A 19 3.06 -10.14 -5.03
C ALA A 19 2.12 -9.00 -5.45
N PHE A 20 1.27 -8.50 -4.55
CA PHE A 20 0.43 -7.33 -4.81
C PHE A 20 1.27 -6.06 -4.94
N TYR A 21 2.12 -5.75 -3.95
CA TYR A 21 2.92 -4.53 -3.93
C TYR A 21 4.05 -4.52 -4.96
N ALA A 22 4.53 -5.69 -5.40
CA ALA A 22 5.49 -5.83 -6.49
C ALA A 22 4.97 -5.22 -7.81
N LYS A 23 3.67 -5.33 -8.08
CA LYS A 23 3.04 -4.70 -9.26
C LYS A 23 3.08 -3.17 -9.22
N LEU A 24 3.21 -2.60 -8.02
CA LEU A 24 3.31 -1.16 -7.79
C LEU A 24 4.77 -0.69 -7.69
N GLY A 25 5.73 -1.57 -8.00
CA GLY A 25 7.16 -1.27 -8.01
C GLY A 25 7.82 -1.28 -6.62
N PHE A 26 7.17 -1.84 -5.60
CA PHE A 26 7.83 -2.14 -4.34
C PHE A 26 8.64 -3.43 -4.45
N ALA A 27 9.76 -3.51 -3.74
CA ALA A 27 10.58 -4.70 -3.63
C ALA A 27 10.81 -5.04 -2.16
N THR A 28 10.99 -6.33 -1.88
CA THR A 28 11.27 -6.82 -0.54
C THR A 28 12.70 -6.51 -0.17
N SER A 29 12.85 -5.77 0.92
CA SER A 29 14.15 -5.42 1.52
C SER A 29 14.50 -6.30 2.70
N TRP A 30 13.48 -6.80 3.41
CA TRP A 30 13.60 -7.77 4.49
C TRP A 30 12.34 -8.63 4.58
N LYS A 31 12.48 -9.91 4.90
CA LYS A 31 11.35 -10.82 5.13
C LYS A 31 11.78 -12.02 5.98
N ASP A 32 11.05 -12.26 7.06
CA ASP A 32 11.10 -13.48 7.84
C ASP A 32 9.67 -13.94 8.21
N ARG A 33 9.52 -14.80 9.22
CA ARG A 33 8.21 -15.32 9.65
C ARG A 33 7.37 -14.31 10.44
N GLY A 34 7.98 -13.31 11.06
CA GLY A 34 7.35 -12.33 11.93
C GLY A 34 7.28 -10.91 11.36
N TRP A 35 8.06 -10.61 10.32
CA TRP A 35 8.13 -9.26 9.75
C TRP A 35 8.49 -9.26 8.26
N MET A 36 7.93 -8.30 7.52
CA MET A 36 8.29 -8.04 6.13
C MET A 36 8.38 -6.55 5.86
N ILE A 37 9.43 -6.10 5.17
CA ILE A 37 9.67 -4.70 4.80
C ILE A 37 9.71 -4.58 3.27
N LEU A 38 8.79 -3.81 2.71
CA LEU A 38 8.71 -3.48 1.30
C LEU A 38 9.17 -2.04 1.06
N GLN A 39 9.97 -1.81 0.03
CA GLN A 39 10.53 -0.50 -0.29
C GLN A 39 10.33 -0.12 -1.77
N ARG A 40 10.10 1.17 -2.03
CA ARG A 40 10.06 1.78 -3.37
C ARG A 40 10.68 3.16 -3.30
N GLY A 41 11.92 3.31 -3.78
CA GLY A 41 12.65 4.57 -3.64
C GLY A 41 12.76 4.96 -2.16
N GLY A 42 12.25 6.14 -1.80
CA GLY A 42 12.18 6.61 -0.40
C GLY A 42 10.97 6.13 0.41
N LEU A 43 10.04 5.37 -0.18
CA LEU A 43 8.87 4.83 0.52
C LEU A 43 9.20 3.49 1.17
N GLN A 44 8.71 3.29 2.39
CA GLN A 44 8.82 2.04 3.13
C GLN A 44 7.47 1.67 3.75
N LEU A 45 7.09 0.39 3.59
CA LEU A 45 5.92 -0.22 4.22
C LEU A 45 6.39 -1.46 4.98
N GLU A 46 5.96 -1.59 6.23
CA GLU A 46 6.32 -2.71 7.08
C GLU A 46 5.08 -3.51 7.46
N PHE A 47 5.20 -4.84 7.46
CA PHE A 47 4.10 -5.76 7.66
C PHE A 47 4.38 -6.75 8.78
N PHE A 48 3.37 -6.97 9.63
CA PHE A 48 3.34 -8.04 10.63
C PHE A 48 2.27 -9.09 10.26
N PRO A 49 2.46 -10.36 10.66
CA PRO A 49 1.48 -11.40 10.37
C PRO A 49 0.22 -11.19 11.21
N TYR A 50 -0.93 -11.17 10.54
CA TYR A 50 -2.25 -11.15 11.17
C TYR A 50 -3.24 -11.99 10.35
N PRO A 51 -3.13 -13.34 10.39
CA PRO A 51 -3.88 -14.25 9.52
C PRO A 51 -5.41 -14.11 9.67
N ASP A 52 -5.89 -13.86 10.89
CA ASP A 52 -7.32 -13.79 11.22
C ASP A 52 -7.96 -12.41 11.00
N LEU A 53 -7.23 -11.46 10.39
CA LEU A 53 -7.77 -10.13 10.11
C LEU A 53 -9.02 -10.25 9.22
N ASP A 54 -10.13 -9.66 9.68
CA ASP A 54 -11.29 -9.38 8.85
C ASP A 54 -11.13 -8.02 8.15
N PRO A 55 -10.97 -7.99 6.80
CA PRO A 55 -10.83 -6.73 6.07
C PRO A 55 -12.03 -5.79 6.20
N ALA A 56 -13.23 -6.32 6.48
CA ALA A 56 -14.44 -5.54 6.59
C ALA A 56 -14.53 -4.70 7.88
N THR A 57 -13.79 -5.08 8.92
CA THR A 57 -13.77 -4.40 10.22
C THR A 57 -12.41 -3.75 10.53
N SER A 58 -11.45 -3.83 9.61
CA SER A 58 -10.11 -3.24 9.74
C SER A 58 -10.16 -1.70 9.80
N SER A 59 -9.41 -1.13 10.75
CA SER A 59 -9.15 0.32 10.84
C SER A 59 -7.72 0.72 10.43
N PHE A 60 -6.97 -0.20 9.82
CA PHE A 60 -5.60 0.06 9.39
C PHE A 60 -5.54 0.83 8.08
N GLY A 61 -4.63 1.79 7.99
CA GLY A 61 -4.34 2.57 6.79
C GLY A 61 -3.09 3.42 6.98
N CYS A 62 -2.56 3.94 5.87
CA CYS A 62 -1.46 4.89 5.90
C CYS A 62 -1.56 5.84 4.70
N CYS A 63 -0.84 6.97 4.76
CA CYS A 63 -0.72 7.88 3.64
C CYS A 63 0.60 7.64 2.92
N LEU A 64 0.55 7.35 1.62
CA LEU A 64 1.71 7.48 0.74
C LEU A 64 1.73 8.90 0.19
N ARG A 65 2.74 9.69 0.58
CA ARG A 65 2.98 11.01 -0.02
C ARG A 65 3.90 10.83 -1.21
N LEU A 66 3.41 11.21 -2.38
CA LEU A 66 4.05 10.95 -3.67
C LEU A 66 4.31 12.26 -4.37
N ASP A 67 5.51 12.41 -4.94
CA ASP A 67 5.83 13.55 -5.81
C ASP A 67 5.05 13.46 -7.13
N ASP A 68 4.80 12.23 -7.61
CA ASP A 68 4.04 11.94 -8.83
C ASP A 68 2.93 10.92 -8.53
N LEU A 69 1.73 11.44 -8.27
CA LEU A 69 0.53 10.63 -8.06
C LEU A 69 0.08 9.94 -9.35
N ASP A 70 0.17 10.61 -10.50
CA ASP A 70 -0.34 10.11 -11.77
C ASP A 70 0.46 8.89 -12.24
N ALA A 71 1.77 8.87 -12.05
CA ALA A 71 2.61 7.70 -12.28
C ALA A 71 2.22 6.50 -11.40
N MET A 72 1.83 6.73 -10.14
CA MET A 72 1.32 5.67 -9.28
C MET A 72 -0.03 5.13 -9.77
N VAL A 73 -0.95 6.02 -10.16
CA VAL A 73 -2.25 5.60 -10.73
C VAL A 73 -2.08 4.77 -11.99
N ALA A 74 -1.13 5.11 -12.86
CA ALA A 74 -0.81 4.30 -14.03
C ALA A 74 -0.37 2.88 -13.67
N LEU A 75 0.46 2.72 -12.63
CA LEU A 75 0.87 1.41 -12.12
C LEU A 75 -0.30 0.63 -11.52
N VAL A 76 -1.17 1.30 -10.76
CA VAL A 76 -2.38 0.69 -10.17
C VAL A 76 -3.32 0.16 -11.26
N ASN A 77 -3.53 0.95 -12.31
CA ASN A 77 -4.33 0.54 -13.47
C ASN A 77 -3.67 -0.64 -14.22
N ALA A 78 -2.35 -0.58 -14.45
CA ALA A 78 -1.61 -1.66 -15.09
C ALA A 78 -1.61 -2.96 -14.27
N ALA A 79 -1.69 -2.86 -12.94
CA ALA A 79 -1.82 -3.99 -12.03
C ALA A 79 -3.21 -4.66 -12.07
N GLY A 80 -4.17 -4.07 -12.80
CA GLY A 80 -5.54 -4.54 -12.94
C GLY A 80 -6.45 -4.21 -11.75
N ALA A 81 -6.07 -3.22 -10.93
CA ALA A 81 -6.95 -2.76 -9.87
C ALA A 81 -8.17 -2.05 -10.48
N GLU A 82 -9.36 -2.48 -10.09
CA GLU A 82 -10.59 -1.88 -10.58
C GLU A 82 -11.02 -0.69 -9.73
N GLU A 83 -11.50 0.36 -10.39
CA GLU A 83 -12.16 1.46 -9.71
C GLU A 83 -13.54 1.00 -9.22
N LYS A 84 -13.67 0.82 -7.90
CA LYS A 84 -14.87 0.27 -7.25
C LYS A 84 -15.09 0.92 -5.89
N SER A 85 -16.34 0.92 -5.43
CA SER A 85 -16.72 1.39 -4.10
C SER A 85 -16.78 0.28 -3.03
N THR A 86 -16.79 -1.00 -3.45
CA THR A 86 -16.92 -2.17 -2.57
C THR A 86 -15.90 -3.26 -2.92
N GLY A 87 -15.62 -4.15 -1.96
CA GLY A 87 -14.63 -5.22 -2.11
C GLY A 87 -13.17 -4.76 -2.01
N TRP A 88 -12.24 -5.71 -2.01
CA TRP A 88 -10.80 -5.45 -1.96
C TRP A 88 -10.04 -6.50 -2.80
N PRO A 89 -8.87 -6.15 -3.39
CA PRO A 89 -8.29 -4.81 -3.49
C PRO A 89 -9.13 -3.91 -4.43
N ARG A 90 -9.15 -2.60 -4.18
CA ARG A 90 -9.88 -1.61 -4.99
C ARG A 90 -9.10 -0.29 -5.04
N PHE A 91 -9.47 0.54 -6.00
CA PHE A 91 -8.92 1.88 -6.19
C PHE A 91 -10.06 2.90 -6.38
N LYS A 92 -9.78 4.18 -6.15
CA LYS A 92 -10.65 5.31 -6.50
C LYS A 92 -9.83 6.34 -7.27
N ALA A 93 -10.37 6.93 -8.33
CA ALA A 93 -9.61 7.96 -9.05
C ALA A 93 -9.28 9.15 -8.13
N PRO A 94 -8.10 9.79 -8.28
CA PRO A 94 -7.73 10.94 -7.47
C PRO A 94 -8.74 12.08 -7.58
N GLN A 95 -9.16 12.64 -6.44
CA GLN A 95 -10.04 13.81 -6.38
C GLN A 95 -9.33 14.97 -5.70
N LEU A 96 -9.68 16.20 -6.09
CA LEU A 96 -9.24 17.39 -5.38
C LEU A 96 -10.06 17.51 -4.09
N GLU A 97 -9.39 17.37 -2.96
CA GLU A 97 -10.02 17.44 -1.65
C GLU A 97 -10.02 18.87 -1.10
N ALA A 98 -10.81 19.13 -0.05
CA ALA A 98 -10.88 20.43 0.61
C ALA A 98 -9.52 20.93 1.16
N SER A 99 -8.55 20.02 1.34
CA SER A 99 -7.17 20.34 1.71
C SER A 99 -6.36 21.02 0.58
N GLY A 100 -6.88 21.02 -0.65
CA GLY A 100 -6.16 21.46 -1.85
C GLY A 100 -5.24 20.39 -2.45
N LEU A 101 -5.17 19.20 -1.84
CA LEU A 101 -4.40 18.07 -2.36
C LEU A 101 -5.26 17.17 -3.25
N ARG A 102 -4.63 16.52 -4.23
CA ARG A 102 -5.22 15.38 -4.94
C ARG A 102 -5.02 14.11 -4.11
N ILE A 103 -6.11 13.41 -3.77
CA ILE A 103 -6.11 12.22 -2.92
C ILE A 103 -6.93 11.10 -3.58
N VAL A 104 -6.47 9.86 -3.40
CA VAL A 104 -7.09 8.60 -3.85
C VAL A 104 -7.97 8.02 -2.74
#